data_AF-A0A963LB59-F1
#
_entry.id   AF-A0A963LB59-F1
#
_cell.length_a   1.000
_cell.length_b   1.000
_cell.length_c   1.000
_cell.angle_alpha   90.00
_cell.angle_beta   90.00
_cell.angle_gamma   90.00
#
_symmetry.space_group_name_H-M   'P 1'
#
loop_
_entity.id
_entity.type
_entity.pdbx_description
1 polymer ?
#
loop_
_entity_poly.entity_id
_entity_poly.type
_entity_poly.pdbx_seq_one_letter_code
_entity_poly.pdbx_strand_id
1 'polypeptide(L)'
;MSSTSFFWHDYETFGVVPRRDRPAQFAGVRTDAELNEIAEPVMHYCQPAPDFLPDPESCLLTGIVPQTCLERGLRESEFAAAIERELAQTGTIGVGYNSIRFDDEVTRFLFWRNLIDPYAREWQNDCSRWDLLDVMRCVYALRPEGIEWPRLEDGRVSFKLEQLAAANGVEHLAAHDALSDVRATIALARRVKSAVPRLWDFCLKLRRKDAVWAEIGQGRPFLHVSGRYPAERGCLAVVWPLAAHPTNKNELIVWDLAHDPRELEGLDAAAIRARLFVRQDELPEGTRRLPIKTVHVNKSPIVIGNLRTLDDARAGQWGIDIALALRHADVARGMPAPRHGL
;
A
#
# COMPACT_ATOMS: atom_id res chain seq x y z
N MET A 1 -5.85 -10.91 -28.20
CA MET A 1 -5.09 -10.15 -27.19
C MET A 1 -5.76 -10.43 -25.87
N SER A 2 -5.05 -10.95 -24.87
CA SER A 2 -5.65 -11.17 -23.54
C SER A 2 -6.14 -9.84 -22.99
N SER A 3 -7.42 -9.74 -22.64
CA SER A 3 -7.99 -8.55 -22.01
C SER A 3 -7.45 -8.43 -20.58
N THR A 4 -6.97 -7.24 -20.19
CA THR A 4 -6.58 -6.96 -18.80
C THR A 4 -7.70 -7.32 -17.83
N SER A 5 -7.37 -8.07 -16.77
CA SER A 5 -8.31 -8.45 -15.71
C SER A 5 -7.72 -8.10 -14.34
N PHE A 6 -8.59 -7.94 -13.34
CA PHE A 6 -8.17 -7.86 -11.95
C PHE A 6 -8.33 -9.24 -11.30
N PHE A 7 -7.35 -9.63 -10.49
CA PHE A 7 -7.49 -10.74 -9.57
C PHE A 7 -7.41 -10.19 -8.15
N TRP A 8 -8.57 -10.07 -7.52
CA TRP A 8 -8.74 -9.57 -6.16
C TRP A 8 -8.45 -10.71 -5.21
N HIS A 9 -7.56 -10.53 -4.25
CA HIS A 9 -7.17 -11.61 -3.35
C HIS A 9 -6.89 -11.13 -1.93
N ASP A 10 -6.97 -12.07 -1.00
CA ASP A 10 -6.70 -11.88 0.41
C ASP A 10 -6.25 -13.21 1.04
N TYR A 11 -5.42 -13.13 2.08
CA TYR A 11 -5.01 -14.27 2.88
C TYR A 11 -5.45 -14.12 4.33
N GLU A 12 -5.93 -15.22 4.90
CA GLU A 12 -5.86 -15.42 6.35
C GLU A 12 -4.60 -16.22 6.69
N THR A 13 -3.85 -15.77 7.69
CA THR A 13 -2.56 -16.35 8.06
C THR A 13 -2.53 -16.78 9.53
N PHE A 14 -1.66 -17.73 9.85
CA PHE A 14 -1.40 -18.17 11.22
C PHE A 14 -0.42 -17.25 11.99
N GLY A 15 -0.34 -15.98 11.61
CA GLY A 15 0.57 -15.00 12.20
C GLY A 15 0.83 -13.78 11.29
N VAL A 16 1.39 -12.72 11.88
CA VAL A 16 1.53 -11.40 11.25
C VAL A 16 2.89 -11.15 10.60
N VAL A 17 3.78 -12.15 10.57
CA VAL A 17 5.13 -12.04 10.00
C VAL A 17 5.21 -12.88 8.72
N PRO A 18 5.03 -12.30 7.52
CA PRO A 18 4.98 -13.04 6.25
C PRO A 18 6.19 -13.93 5.97
N ARG A 19 7.35 -13.56 6.53
CA ARG A 19 8.61 -14.30 6.39
C ARG A 19 8.62 -15.63 7.17
N ARG A 20 7.89 -15.71 8.28
CA ARG A 20 7.96 -16.82 9.25
C ARG A 20 6.66 -17.59 9.32
N ASP A 21 5.55 -16.87 9.39
CA ASP A 21 4.23 -17.43 9.61
C ASP A 21 3.68 -18.02 8.30
N ARG A 22 2.75 -18.97 8.43
CA ARG A 22 2.21 -19.74 7.30
C ARG A 22 0.82 -19.24 6.92
N PRO A 23 0.46 -19.25 5.62
CA PRO A 23 -0.91 -19.00 5.21
C PRO A 23 -1.83 -20.10 5.75
N ALA A 24 -3.05 -19.73 6.15
CA ALA A 24 -4.09 -20.63 6.58
C ALA A 24 -5.17 -20.80 5.48
N GLN A 25 -5.59 -19.68 4.89
CA GLN A 25 -6.56 -19.60 3.80
C GLN A 25 -6.11 -18.58 2.75
N PHE A 26 -6.49 -18.81 1.50
CA PHE A 26 -6.43 -17.84 0.42
C PHE A 26 -7.78 -17.80 -0.26
N ALA A 27 -8.26 -16.60 -0.57
CA ALA A 27 -9.40 -16.40 -1.45
C ALA A 27 -9.06 -15.43 -2.57
N GLY A 28 -9.74 -15.59 -3.70
CA GLY A 28 -9.66 -14.61 -4.76
C GLY A 28 -10.82 -14.66 -5.74
N VAL A 29 -11.07 -13.52 -6.38
CA VAL A 29 -12.13 -13.32 -7.36
C VAL A 29 -11.54 -12.61 -8.56
N ARG A 30 -11.85 -13.10 -9.76
CA ARG A 30 -11.42 -12.46 -11.02
C ARG A 30 -12.51 -11.57 -11.57
N THR A 31 -12.15 -10.34 -11.93
CA THR A 31 -13.07 -9.40 -12.60
C THR A 31 -12.51 -8.86 -13.90
N ASP A 32 -13.41 -8.43 -14.79
CA ASP A 32 -13.04 -7.57 -15.92
C ASP A 32 -12.66 -6.15 -15.46
N ALA A 33 -12.33 -5.28 -16.42
CA ALA A 33 -11.98 -3.88 -16.15
C ALA A 33 -13.14 -3.05 -15.57
N GLU A 34 -14.38 -3.47 -15.79
CA GLU A 34 -15.60 -2.86 -15.25
C GLU A 34 -16.00 -3.44 -13.89
N LEU A 35 -15.12 -4.28 -13.32
CA LEU A 35 -15.27 -4.89 -12.00
C LEU A 35 -16.43 -5.90 -11.94
N ASN A 36 -16.84 -6.49 -13.06
CA ASN A 36 -17.78 -7.61 -13.09
C ASN A 36 -17.04 -8.92 -12.89
N GLU A 37 -17.56 -9.83 -12.07
CA GLU A 37 -16.96 -11.16 -11.86
C GLU A 37 -17.03 -11.97 -13.17
N ILE A 38 -15.90 -12.56 -13.59
CA ILE A 38 -15.78 -13.27 -14.87
C ILE A 38 -15.32 -14.74 -14.71
N ALA A 39 -15.13 -15.19 -13.48
CA ALA A 39 -14.79 -16.56 -13.14
C ALA A 39 -15.34 -16.90 -11.75
N GLU A 40 -15.47 -18.19 -11.46
CA GLU A 40 -15.83 -18.65 -10.12
C GLU A 40 -14.80 -18.20 -9.08
N PRO A 41 -15.23 -17.82 -7.86
CA PRO A 41 -14.33 -17.52 -6.77
C PRO A 41 -13.41 -18.70 -6.44
N VAL A 42 -12.14 -18.40 -6.18
CA VAL A 42 -11.15 -19.35 -5.68
C VAL A 42 -11.10 -19.24 -4.16
N MET A 43 -11.15 -20.38 -3.47
CA MET A 43 -10.93 -20.45 -2.03
C MET A 43 -10.20 -21.75 -1.69
N HIS A 44 -9.05 -21.63 -1.04
CA HIS A 44 -8.22 -22.76 -0.64
C HIS A 44 -7.74 -22.58 0.79
N TYR A 45 -7.71 -23.67 1.54
CA TYR A 45 -6.95 -23.74 2.80
C TYR A 45 -5.56 -24.31 2.52
N CYS A 46 -4.57 -23.95 3.35
CA CYS A 46 -3.22 -24.48 3.28
C CYS A 46 -2.92 -25.35 4.51
N GLN A 47 -2.53 -26.60 4.29
CA GLN A 47 -2.11 -27.49 5.38
C GLN A 47 -0.84 -26.94 6.06
N PRO A 48 -0.84 -26.71 7.39
CA PRO A 48 0.38 -26.36 8.10
C PRO A 48 1.32 -27.57 8.14
N ALA A 49 2.61 -27.32 7.94
CA ALA A 49 3.64 -28.35 8.11
C ALA A 49 3.82 -28.69 9.61
N PRO A 50 4.26 -29.92 9.95
CA PRO A 50 4.37 -30.37 11.35
C PRO A 50 5.48 -29.68 12.15
N ASP A 51 6.28 -28.82 11.53
CA ASP A 51 7.37 -28.05 12.12
C ASP A 51 6.96 -26.62 12.53
N PHE A 52 5.68 -26.28 12.42
CA PHE A 52 5.15 -24.95 12.68
C PHE A 52 4.00 -24.99 13.70
N LEU A 53 3.98 -24.00 14.60
CA LEU A 53 2.88 -23.75 15.52
C LEU A 53 2.23 -22.40 15.20
N PRO A 54 0.90 -22.36 14.95
CA PRO A 54 0.18 -21.12 14.74
C PRO A 54 0.27 -20.16 15.93
N ASP A 55 0.28 -18.87 15.62
CA ASP A 55 0.01 -17.83 16.60
C ASP A 55 -1.45 -17.93 17.10
N PRO A 56 -1.67 -18.11 18.42
CA PRO A 56 -3.02 -18.28 18.96
C PRO A 56 -3.95 -17.08 18.72
N GLU A 57 -3.44 -15.85 18.77
CA GLU A 57 -4.24 -14.64 18.53
C GLU A 57 -4.74 -14.59 17.09
N SER A 58 -3.90 -14.98 16.14
CA SER A 58 -4.28 -15.09 14.72
C SER A 58 -5.37 -16.14 14.50
N CYS A 59 -5.30 -17.30 15.16
CA CYS A 59 -6.38 -18.27 15.11
C CYS A 59 -7.71 -17.75 15.72
N LEU A 60 -7.64 -16.92 16.77
CA LEU A 60 -8.82 -16.30 17.37
C LEU A 60 -9.43 -15.24 16.47
N LEU A 61 -8.60 -14.41 15.81
CA LEU A 61 -9.03 -13.36 14.91
C LEU A 61 -9.73 -13.94 13.67
N THR A 62 -9.11 -14.94 13.06
CA THR A 62 -9.59 -15.56 11.80
C THR A 62 -10.65 -16.62 12.03
N GLY A 63 -10.74 -17.18 13.23
CA GLY A 63 -11.56 -18.36 13.51
C GLY A 63 -11.06 -19.65 12.83
N ILE A 64 -9.90 -19.62 12.17
CA ILE A 64 -9.32 -20.76 11.47
C ILE A 64 -8.32 -21.47 12.38
N VAL A 65 -8.61 -22.73 12.70
CA VAL A 65 -7.73 -23.59 13.48
C VAL A 65 -6.92 -24.53 12.57
N PRO A 66 -5.70 -24.94 12.96
CA PRO A 66 -4.86 -25.82 12.14
C PRO A 66 -5.54 -27.14 11.76
N GLN A 67 -6.46 -27.65 12.59
CA GLN A 67 -7.23 -28.85 12.30
C GLN A 67 -8.13 -28.68 11.07
N THR A 68 -8.76 -27.51 10.89
CA THR A 68 -9.56 -27.19 9.70
C THR A 68 -8.69 -27.20 8.45
N CYS A 69 -7.51 -26.59 8.52
CA CYS A 69 -6.55 -26.57 7.44
C CYS A 69 -5.97 -27.96 7.11
N LEU A 70 -5.76 -28.82 8.11
CA LEU A 70 -5.33 -30.20 7.91
C LEU A 70 -6.40 -31.06 7.22
N GLU A 71 -7.67 -30.87 7.58
CA GLU A 71 -8.80 -31.61 7.01
C GLU A 71 -9.12 -31.16 5.57
N ARG A 72 -9.10 -29.85 5.32
CA ARG A 72 -9.66 -29.25 4.09
C ARG A 72 -8.61 -28.66 3.14
N GLY A 73 -7.39 -28.48 3.62
CA GLY A 73 -6.35 -27.74 2.90
C GLY A 73 -5.59 -28.57 1.88
N LEU A 74 -4.96 -27.85 0.96
CA LEU A 74 -3.97 -28.38 0.05
C LEU A 74 -2.60 -28.42 0.73
N ARG A 75 -1.70 -29.28 0.25
CA ARG A 75 -0.28 -29.23 0.65
C ARG A 75 0.31 -27.88 0.20
N GLU A 76 1.26 -27.32 0.95
CA GLU A 76 1.80 -25.97 0.68
C GLU A 76 2.26 -25.80 -0.78
N SER A 77 2.83 -26.85 -1.40
CA SER A 77 3.26 -26.83 -2.81
C SER A 77 2.09 -26.76 -3.80
N GLU A 78 1.01 -27.47 -3.54
CA GLU A 78 -0.20 -27.46 -4.37
C GLU A 78 -0.97 -26.14 -4.19
N PHE A 79 -1.00 -25.64 -2.96
CA PHE A 79 -1.55 -24.34 -2.61
C PHE A 79 -0.81 -23.20 -3.33
N ALA A 80 0.53 -23.21 -3.29
CA ALA A 80 1.37 -22.25 -4.00
C ALA A 80 1.14 -22.31 -5.52
N ALA A 81 1.08 -23.51 -6.10
CA ALA A 81 0.79 -23.69 -7.52
C ALA A 81 -0.62 -23.22 -7.91
N ALA A 82 -1.61 -23.36 -7.03
CA ALA A 82 -2.96 -22.85 -7.28
C ALA A 82 -3.00 -21.32 -7.33
N ILE A 83 -2.32 -20.66 -6.40
CA ILE A 83 -2.21 -19.20 -6.35
C ILE A 83 -1.44 -18.66 -7.55
N GLU A 84 -0.33 -19.31 -7.94
CA GLU A 84 0.46 -18.92 -9.11
C GLU A 84 -0.37 -18.97 -10.39
N ARG A 85 -1.15 -20.05 -10.59
CA ARG A 85 -2.04 -20.19 -11.77
C ARG A 85 -3.05 -19.05 -11.90
N GLU A 86 -3.46 -18.44 -10.81
CA GLU A 86 -4.37 -17.29 -10.86
C GLU A 86 -3.62 -15.97 -11.05
N LEU A 87 -2.60 -15.72 -10.25
CA LEU A 87 -1.90 -14.43 -10.25
C LEU A 87 -0.99 -14.24 -11.48
N ALA A 88 -0.53 -15.31 -12.12
CA ALA A 88 0.40 -15.27 -13.25
C ALA A 88 -0.30 -15.30 -14.63
N GLN A 89 -1.63 -15.35 -14.69
CA GLN A 89 -2.37 -15.31 -15.97
C GLN A 89 -2.07 -14.01 -16.71
N THR A 90 -1.79 -14.10 -18.01
CA THR A 90 -1.42 -12.96 -18.86
C THR A 90 -2.37 -11.78 -18.74
N GLY A 91 -1.83 -10.60 -18.40
CA GLY A 91 -2.58 -9.36 -18.26
C GLY A 91 -3.30 -9.19 -16.92
N THR A 92 -2.99 -10.02 -15.91
CA THR A 92 -3.59 -9.92 -14.57
C THR A 92 -3.01 -8.76 -13.78
N ILE A 93 -3.89 -7.99 -13.16
CA ILE A 93 -3.56 -7.04 -12.10
C ILE A 93 -3.93 -7.70 -10.77
N GLY A 94 -2.94 -8.15 -9.99
CA GLY A 94 -3.18 -8.66 -8.64
C GLY A 94 -3.50 -7.48 -7.70
N VAL A 95 -4.64 -7.54 -7.00
CA VAL A 95 -5.12 -6.44 -6.14
C VAL A 95 -5.64 -7.00 -4.83
N GLY A 96 -5.45 -6.25 -3.74
CA GLY A 96 -6.12 -6.50 -2.46
C GLY A 96 -6.23 -5.21 -1.67
N TYR A 97 -6.48 -5.32 -0.36
CA TYR A 97 -6.54 -4.20 0.56
C TYR A 97 -5.37 -4.26 1.54
N ASN A 98 -4.36 -3.40 1.38
CA ASN A 98 -3.05 -3.50 2.06
C ASN A 98 -2.16 -4.68 1.59
N SER A 99 -2.51 -5.29 0.45
CA SER A 99 -1.86 -6.50 -0.06
C SER A 99 -0.37 -6.31 -0.38
N ILE A 100 0.03 -5.15 -0.89
CA ILE A 100 1.43 -4.89 -1.26
C ILE A 100 2.38 -4.96 -0.07
N ARG A 101 1.89 -4.66 1.13
CA ARG A 101 2.69 -4.65 2.36
C ARG A 101 2.58 -5.94 3.16
N PHE A 102 1.63 -6.82 2.84
CA PHE A 102 1.38 -8.04 3.58
C PHE A 102 1.22 -9.27 2.68
N ASP A 103 0.07 -9.45 2.02
CA ASP A 103 -0.29 -10.61 1.19
C ASP A 103 0.71 -10.91 0.08
N ASP A 104 1.26 -9.87 -0.54
CA ASP A 104 2.28 -10.01 -1.55
C ASP A 104 3.61 -10.52 -0.98
N GLU A 105 3.95 -10.12 0.25
CA GLU A 105 5.11 -10.66 0.95
C GLU A 105 4.84 -12.11 1.38
N VAL A 106 3.61 -12.46 1.81
CA VAL A 106 3.20 -13.85 2.07
C VAL A 106 3.36 -14.68 0.81
N THR A 107 2.85 -14.20 -0.32
CA THR A 107 2.96 -14.85 -1.63
C THR A 107 4.42 -15.04 -2.04
N ARG A 108 5.28 -14.04 -1.87
CA ARG A 108 6.72 -14.16 -2.20
C ARG A 108 7.42 -15.22 -1.38
N PHE A 109 7.21 -15.24 -0.07
CA PHE A 109 7.84 -16.25 0.80
C PHE A 109 7.25 -17.65 0.56
N LEU A 110 5.94 -17.74 0.30
CA LEU A 110 5.28 -18.98 -0.12
C LEU A 110 5.91 -19.54 -1.40
N PHE A 111 6.06 -18.71 -2.43
CA PHE A 111 6.65 -19.10 -3.71
C PHE A 111 8.13 -19.48 -3.55
N TRP A 112 8.89 -18.68 -2.79
CA TRP A 112 10.29 -18.97 -2.49
C TRP A 112 10.47 -20.34 -1.82
N ARG A 113 9.64 -20.67 -0.81
CA ARG A 113 9.67 -21.99 -0.13
C ARG A 113 9.31 -23.14 -1.06
N ASN A 114 8.47 -22.89 -2.07
CA ASN A 114 7.93 -23.89 -2.98
C ASN A 114 8.59 -23.86 -4.37
N LEU A 115 9.78 -23.25 -4.48
CA LEU A 115 10.60 -23.21 -5.70
C LEU A 115 9.93 -22.56 -6.92
N ILE A 116 9.01 -21.63 -6.67
CA ILE A 116 8.37 -20.77 -7.67
C ILE A 116 9.06 -19.40 -7.64
N ASP A 117 9.26 -18.75 -8.79
CA ASP A 117 9.84 -17.40 -8.83
C ASP A 117 8.95 -16.43 -8.02
N PRO A 118 9.48 -15.78 -6.95
CA PRO A 118 8.66 -14.95 -6.07
C PRO A 118 8.07 -13.70 -6.72
N TYR A 119 8.63 -13.25 -7.84
CA TYR A 119 8.35 -11.95 -8.44
C TYR A 119 7.76 -12.04 -9.85
N ALA A 120 7.94 -13.15 -10.57
CA ALA A 120 7.52 -13.30 -11.96
C ALA A 120 6.06 -12.88 -12.21
N ARG A 121 5.12 -13.32 -11.37
CA ARG A 121 3.69 -12.97 -11.44
C ARG A 121 3.41 -11.46 -11.35
N GLU A 122 4.36 -10.68 -10.85
CA GLU A 122 4.19 -9.23 -10.63
C GLU A 122 4.46 -8.40 -11.89
N TRP A 123 5.06 -8.98 -12.94
CA TRP A 123 5.54 -8.22 -14.11
C TRP A 123 5.60 -9.01 -15.43
N GLN A 124 5.82 -10.33 -15.40
CA GLN A 124 5.83 -11.15 -16.61
C GLN A 124 4.42 -11.20 -17.21
N ASN A 125 4.34 -11.50 -18.51
CA ASN A 125 3.06 -11.66 -19.22
C ASN A 125 2.12 -10.46 -19.06
N ASP A 126 2.68 -9.25 -19.08
CA ASP A 126 1.96 -7.98 -18.87
C ASP A 126 1.26 -7.84 -17.51
N CYS A 127 1.55 -8.72 -16.56
CA CYS A 127 1.00 -8.64 -15.21
C CYS A 127 1.46 -7.38 -14.47
N SER A 128 0.72 -7.04 -13.41
CA SER A 128 1.06 -5.95 -12.49
C SER A 128 0.40 -6.16 -11.14
N ARG A 129 0.68 -5.28 -10.17
CA ARG A 129 0.06 -5.30 -8.85
C ARG A 129 -0.48 -3.94 -8.46
N TRP A 130 -1.53 -3.92 -7.65
CA TRP A 130 -2.15 -2.70 -7.16
C TRP A 130 -2.72 -2.93 -5.75
N ASP A 131 -3.05 -1.86 -5.04
CA ASP A 131 -3.51 -1.92 -3.65
C ASP A 131 -4.54 -0.83 -3.40
N LEU A 132 -5.73 -1.22 -2.94
CA LEU A 132 -6.85 -0.30 -2.78
C LEU A 132 -6.70 0.61 -1.56
N LEU A 133 -5.87 0.25 -0.56
CA LEU A 133 -5.77 1.03 0.69
C LEU A 133 -5.26 2.46 0.44
N ASP A 134 -4.15 2.61 -0.28
CA ASP A 134 -3.62 3.94 -0.57
C ASP A 134 -4.55 4.70 -1.55
N VAL A 135 -5.30 4.00 -2.42
CA VAL A 135 -6.37 4.61 -3.25
C VAL A 135 -7.45 5.22 -2.37
N MET A 136 -7.95 4.49 -1.37
CA MET A 136 -8.94 5.01 -0.41
C MET A 136 -8.41 6.25 0.32
N ARG A 137 -7.14 6.24 0.73
CA ARG A 137 -6.50 7.43 1.32
C ARG A 137 -6.45 8.61 0.36
N CYS A 138 -6.16 8.37 -0.92
CA CYS A 138 -6.12 9.41 -1.94
C CYS A 138 -7.50 10.03 -2.19
N VAL A 139 -8.53 9.19 -2.29
CA VAL A 139 -9.93 9.63 -2.40
C VAL A 139 -10.30 10.46 -1.17
N TYR A 140 -10.04 9.95 0.04
CA TYR A 140 -10.28 10.68 1.28
C TYR A 140 -9.56 12.02 1.35
N ALA A 141 -8.33 12.10 0.83
CA ALA A 141 -7.47 13.29 0.88
C ALA A 141 -7.82 14.34 -0.16
N LEU A 142 -8.36 13.94 -1.31
CA LEU A 142 -8.56 14.83 -2.45
C LEU A 142 -10.01 15.02 -2.84
N ARG A 143 -10.81 13.95 -2.92
CA ARG A 143 -12.19 13.94 -3.44
C ARG A 143 -13.05 12.98 -2.61
N PRO A 144 -13.39 13.33 -1.37
CA PRO A 144 -14.02 12.42 -0.42
C PRO A 144 -15.51 12.21 -0.72
N GLU A 145 -16.11 13.04 -1.57
CA GLU A 145 -17.53 13.01 -1.89
C GLU A 145 -17.93 11.67 -2.54
N GLY A 146 -19.10 11.15 -2.15
CA GLY A 146 -19.63 9.88 -2.66
C GLY A 146 -19.15 8.62 -1.92
N ILE A 147 -18.30 8.77 -0.91
CA ILE A 147 -17.88 7.70 0.00
C ILE A 147 -18.15 8.14 1.43
N GLU A 148 -18.74 7.25 2.24
CA GLU A 148 -18.92 7.48 3.66
C GLU A 148 -17.65 7.10 4.43
N TRP A 149 -17.13 8.00 5.25
CA TRP A 149 -15.86 7.83 5.95
C TRP A 149 -16.09 7.59 7.45
N PRO A 150 -15.97 6.34 7.94
CA PRO A 150 -16.19 6.01 9.34
C PRO A 150 -15.18 6.74 10.23
N ARG A 151 -15.64 7.20 11.39
CA ARG A 151 -14.81 7.88 12.38
C ARG A 151 -14.67 7.02 13.63
N LEU A 152 -13.47 7.05 14.21
CA LEU A 152 -13.16 6.48 15.51
C LEU A 152 -13.70 7.38 16.63
N GLU A 153 -13.66 6.89 17.87
CA GLU A 153 -14.10 7.64 19.05
C GLU A 153 -13.36 8.98 19.23
N ASP A 154 -12.10 9.05 18.82
CA ASP A 154 -11.29 10.26 18.84
C ASP A 154 -11.51 11.19 17.63
N GLY A 155 -12.47 10.88 16.76
CA GLY A 155 -12.85 11.68 15.59
C GLY A 155 -12.00 11.44 14.34
N ARG A 156 -10.91 10.67 14.43
CA ARG A 156 -10.06 10.32 13.28
C ARG A 156 -10.80 9.38 12.34
N VAL A 157 -10.50 9.49 11.04
CA VAL A 157 -11.07 8.58 10.05
C VAL A 157 -10.37 7.23 10.10
N SER A 158 -11.16 6.18 10.03
CA SER A 158 -10.67 4.82 9.92
C SER A 158 -10.58 4.37 8.46
N PHE A 159 -9.49 3.70 8.15
CA PHE A 159 -9.29 3.01 6.86
C PHE A 159 -9.30 1.48 7.05
N LYS A 160 -9.94 0.97 8.10
CA LYS A 160 -10.17 -0.47 8.22
C LYS A 160 -11.24 -0.89 7.24
N LEU A 161 -11.01 -1.99 6.51
CA LEU A 161 -11.91 -2.50 5.49
C LEU A 161 -13.31 -2.75 6.06
N GLU A 162 -13.40 -3.44 7.20
CA GLU A 162 -14.66 -3.73 7.91
C GLU A 162 -15.50 -2.48 8.19
N GLN A 163 -14.86 -1.40 8.66
CA GLN A 163 -15.54 -0.17 9.05
C GLN A 163 -15.95 0.64 7.82
N LEU A 164 -15.10 0.66 6.78
CA LEU A 164 -15.42 1.31 5.50
C LEU A 164 -16.57 0.60 4.78
N ALA A 165 -16.52 -0.73 4.71
CA ALA A 165 -17.56 -1.54 4.10
C ALA A 165 -18.91 -1.30 4.80
N ALA A 166 -18.94 -1.40 6.13
CA ALA A 166 -20.14 -1.16 6.93
C ALA A 166 -20.70 0.26 6.75
N ALA A 167 -19.86 1.29 6.85
CA ALA A 167 -20.28 2.69 6.66
C ALA A 167 -20.85 2.96 5.26
N ASN A 168 -20.41 2.19 4.27
CA ASN A 168 -20.86 2.27 2.90
C ASN A 168 -21.95 1.23 2.59
N GLY A 169 -22.60 0.58 3.57
CA GLY A 169 -23.69 -0.36 3.30
C GLY A 169 -23.30 -1.53 2.37
N VAL A 170 -22.04 -1.94 2.41
CA VAL A 170 -21.56 -3.16 1.77
C VAL A 170 -21.73 -4.28 2.78
N GLU A 171 -22.46 -5.34 2.41
CA GLU A 171 -22.58 -6.52 3.26
C GLU A 171 -21.22 -7.17 3.48
N HIS A 172 -20.83 -7.27 4.75
CA HIS A 172 -19.62 -7.95 5.22
C HIS A 172 -20.07 -9.10 6.12
N LEU A 173 -20.48 -10.21 5.50
CA LEU A 173 -21.21 -11.30 6.17
C LEU A 173 -20.38 -12.02 7.25
N ALA A 174 -19.06 -12.08 7.08
CA ALA A 174 -18.11 -12.55 8.10
C ALA A 174 -16.80 -11.75 7.95
N ALA A 175 -16.49 -10.92 8.94
CA ALA A 175 -15.16 -10.31 9.02
C ALA A 175 -14.11 -11.42 9.27
N HIS A 176 -12.95 -11.30 8.63
CA HIS A 176 -11.87 -12.28 8.69
C HIS A 176 -12.19 -13.65 8.04
N ASP A 177 -13.06 -13.62 7.02
CA ASP A 177 -13.11 -14.65 5.98
C ASP A 177 -12.55 -14.04 4.69
N ALA A 178 -11.49 -14.63 4.14
CA ALA A 178 -10.76 -14.05 3.01
C ALA A 178 -11.67 -13.75 1.80
N LEU A 179 -12.70 -14.57 1.54
CA LEU A 179 -13.60 -14.35 0.41
C LEU A 179 -14.54 -13.16 0.67
N SER A 180 -15.02 -13.01 1.91
CA SER A 180 -15.81 -11.85 2.31
C SER A 180 -15.00 -10.55 2.18
N ASP A 181 -13.74 -10.55 2.58
CA ASP A 181 -12.84 -9.39 2.50
C ASP A 181 -12.51 -9.04 1.04
N VAL A 182 -12.31 -10.04 0.18
CA VAL A 182 -12.18 -9.84 -1.28
C VAL A 182 -13.42 -9.17 -1.87
N ARG A 183 -14.63 -9.64 -1.54
CA ARG A 183 -15.87 -9.05 -2.05
C ARG A 183 -16.12 -7.64 -1.51
N ALA A 184 -15.81 -7.38 -0.24
CA ALA A 184 -15.86 -6.05 0.35
C ALA A 184 -14.91 -5.08 -0.38
N THR A 185 -13.69 -5.55 -0.69
CA THR A 185 -12.70 -4.78 -1.46
C THR A 185 -13.22 -4.44 -2.87
N ILE A 186 -13.79 -5.41 -3.58
CA ILE A 186 -14.40 -5.19 -4.92
C ILE A 186 -15.56 -4.18 -4.83
N ALA A 187 -16.42 -4.29 -3.82
CA ALA A 187 -17.56 -3.39 -3.66
C ALA A 187 -17.12 -1.94 -3.39
N LEU A 188 -16.11 -1.73 -2.54
CA LEU A 188 -15.51 -0.41 -2.34
C LEU A 188 -14.85 0.10 -3.63
N ALA A 189 -14.14 -0.76 -4.37
CA ALA A 189 -13.54 -0.40 -5.64
C ALA A 189 -14.60 0.07 -6.66
N ARG A 190 -15.75 -0.61 -6.75
CA ARG A 190 -16.89 -0.19 -7.60
C ARG A 190 -17.42 1.19 -7.20
N ARG A 191 -17.56 1.46 -5.90
CA ARG A 191 -17.98 2.77 -5.40
C ARG A 191 -16.99 3.86 -5.77
N VAL A 192 -15.70 3.65 -5.56
CA VAL A 192 -14.65 4.62 -5.95
C VAL A 192 -14.65 4.86 -7.45
N LYS A 193 -14.69 3.79 -8.27
CA LYS A 193 -14.74 3.90 -9.74
C LYS A 193 -15.96 4.70 -10.20
N SER A 194 -17.12 4.54 -9.56
CA SER A 194 -18.34 5.29 -9.89
C SER A 194 -18.32 6.74 -9.40
N ALA A 195 -17.88 6.99 -8.16
CA ALA A 195 -17.91 8.32 -7.55
C ALA A 195 -16.84 9.25 -8.11
N VAL A 196 -15.62 8.74 -8.35
CA VAL A 196 -14.45 9.54 -8.74
C VAL A 196 -13.64 8.87 -9.87
N PRO A 197 -14.26 8.61 -11.05
CA PRO A 197 -13.66 7.80 -12.13
C PRO A 197 -12.29 8.32 -12.60
N ARG A 198 -12.13 9.64 -12.70
CA ARG A 198 -10.85 10.25 -13.10
C ARG A 198 -9.73 9.98 -12.10
N LEU A 199 -10.04 9.97 -10.80
CA LEU A 199 -9.05 9.69 -9.76
C LEU A 199 -8.74 8.19 -9.68
N TRP A 200 -9.75 7.34 -9.91
CA TRP A 200 -9.58 5.90 -10.09
C TRP A 200 -8.59 5.59 -11.22
N ASP A 201 -8.82 6.12 -12.43
CA ASP A 201 -7.95 5.88 -13.59
C ASP A 201 -6.53 6.38 -13.34
N PHE A 202 -6.41 7.55 -12.71
CA PHE A 202 -5.13 8.11 -12.33
C PHE A 202 -4.37 7.21 -11.35
N CYS A 203 -5.02 6.75 -10.28
CA CYS A 203 -4.38 5.86 -9.30
C CYS A 203 -4.04 4.49 -9.91
N LEU A 204 -4.88 3.98 -10.81
CA LEU A 204 -4.66 2.72 -11.52
C LEU A 204 -3.44 2.81 -12.45
N LYS A 205 -3.24 3.95 -13.11
CA LYS A 205 -2.05 4.21 -13.93
C LYS A 205 -0.76 4.12 -13.10
N LEU A 206 -0.77 4.59 -11.85
CA LEU A 206 0.38 4.57 -10.93
C LEU A 206 0.81 3.18 -10.46
N ARG A 207 0.11 2.11 -10.85
CA ARG A 207 0.61 0.74 -10.67
C ARG A 207 1.89 0.46 -11.47
N ARG A 208 2.15 1.25 -12.52
CA ARG A 208 3.32 1.11 -13.39
C ARG A 208 4.41 2.08 -12.96
N LYS A 209 5.63 1.56 -12.80
CA LYS A 209 6.80 2.30 -12.26
C LYS A 209 7.20 3.51 -13.12
N ASP A 210 7.09 3.39 -14.44
CA ASP A 210 7.34 4.47 -15.40
C ASP A 210 6.34 5.63 -15.22
N ALA A 211 5.05 5.33 -15.00
CA ALA A 211 4.05 6.36 -14.70
C ALA A 211 4.33 7.06 -13.37
N VAL A 212 4.76 6.32 -12.34
CA VAL A 212 5.19 6.90 -11.05
C VAL A 212 6.35 7.88 -11.25
N TRP A 213 7.38 7.50 -12.02
CA TRP A 213 8.49 8.39 -12.31
C TRP A 213 8.09 9.62 -13.12
N ALA A 214 7.16 9.47 -14.07
CA ALA A 214 6.63 10.60 -14.84
C ALA A 214 5.90 11.61 -13.93
N GLU A 215 5.12 11.14 -12.95
CA GLU A 215 4.46 12.02 -11.97
C GLU A 215 5.45 12.68 -11.00
N ILE A 216 6.50 11.98 -10.57
CA ILE A 216 7.56 12.60 -9.77
C ILE A 216 8.26 13.71 -10.59
N GLY A 217 8.61 13.43 -11.84
CA GLY A 217 9.37 14.35 -12.69
C GLY A 217 10.78 14.63 -12.16
N GLN A 218 11.35 15.78 -12.52
CA GLN A 218 12.70 16.16 -12.11
C GLN A 218 12.71 17.56 -11.48
N GLY A 219 13.45 17.71 -10.36
CA GLY A 219 13.71 19.02 -9.75
C GLY A 219 12.48 19.81 -9.32
N ARG A 220 11.39 19.11 -8.97
CA ARG A 220 10.10 19.72 -8.59
C ARG A 220 9.46 19.02 -7.39
N PRO A 221 8.64 19.73 -6.61
CA PRO A 221 7.82 19.11 -5.58
C PRO A 221 6.66 18.32 -6.19
N PHE A 222 6.15 17.35 -5.43
CA PHE A 222 4.96 16.57 -5.76
C PHE A 222 4.17 16.23 -4.50
N LEU A 223 2.89 15.93 -4.65
CA LEU A 223 2.08 15.39 -3.55
C LEU A 223 2.35 13.89 -3.41
N HIS A 224 2.42 13.40 -2.18
CA HIS A 224 2.58 11.98 -1.89
C HIS A 224 1.58 11.55 -0.81
N VAL A 225 0.77 10.54 -1.13
CA VAL A 225 -0.23 9.97 -0.20
C VAL A 225 0.36 8.70 0.43
N SER A 226 0.29 8.59 1.75
CA SER A 226 0.79 7.43 2.47
C SER A 226 0.22 7.36 3.88
N GLY A 227 -0.09 6.16 4.36
CA GLY A 227 -0.43 5.93 5.78
C GLY A 227 0.70 6.23 6.78
N ARG A 228 1.90 6.63 6.32
CA ARG A 228 2.95 7.18 7.20
C ARG A 228 2.70 8.64 7.58
N TYR A 229 1.84 9.34 6.84
CA TYR A 229 1.35 10.65 7.25
C TYR A 229 0.05 10.48 8.06
N PRO A 230 -0.15 11.28 9.12
CA PRO A 230 -1.35 11.18 9.95
C PRO A 230 -2.65 11.41 9.16
N ALA A 231 -3.75 10.79 9.58
CA ALA A 231 -5.06 10.93 8.94
C ALA A 231 -5.61 12.36 9.05
N GLU A 232 -5.24 13.06 10.11
CA GLU A 232 -5.53 14.48 10.39
C GLU A 232 -4.90 15.41 9.35
N ARG A 233 -3.83 14.95 8.68
CA ARG A 233 -3.21 15.63 7.52
C ARG A 233 -3.67 15.01 6.19
N GLY A 234 -4.80 14.29 6.19
CA GLY A 234 -5.32 13.60 5.02
C GLY A 234 -4.42 12.47 4.50
N CYS A 235 -3.51 11.93 5.32
CA CYS A 235 -2.47 10.99 4.86
C CYS A 235 -1.61 11.55 3.71
N LEU A 236 -1.41 12.87 3.65
CA LEU A 236 -0.82 13.58 2.52
C LEU A 236 0.34 14.48 2.95
N ALA A 237 1.36 14.59 2.10
CA ALA A 237 2.37 15.64 2.21
C ALA A 237 2.79 16.16 0.82
N VAL A 238 3.28 17.40 0.78
CA VAL A 238 4.04 17.94 -0.35
C VAL A 238 5.50 17.60 -0.09
N VAL A 239 6.15 16.92 -1.03
CA VAL A 239 7.50 16.39 -0.82
C VAL A 239 8.46 16.82 -1.91
N TRP A 240 9.75 16.86 -1.56
CA TRP A 240 10.85 17.12 -2.50
C TRP A 240 11.73 15.87 -2.67
N PRO A 241 12.09 15.49 -3.92
CA PRO A 241 13.02 14.40 -4.17
C PRO A 241 14.46 14.81 -3.78
N LEU A 242 15.01 14.22 -2.72
CA LEU A 242 16.38 14.50 -2.27
C LEU A 242 17.41 13.71 -3.09
N ALA A 243 17.22 12.39 -3.18
CA ALA A 243 18.16 11.49 -3.86
C ALA A 243 17.53 10.12 -4.14
N ALA A 244 18.06 9.39 -5.11
CA ALA A 244 17.83 7.95 -5.21
C ALA A 244 18.47 7.24 -4.01
N HIS A 245 17.84 6.18 -3.51
CA HIS A 245 18.42 5.37 -2.44
C HIS A 245 19.72 4.70 -2.91
N PRO A 246 20.80 4.69 -2.10
CA PRO A 246 22.13 4.27 -2.57
C PRO A 246 22.21 2.81 -3.03
N THR A 247 21.40 1.93 -2.44
CA THR A 247 21.42 0.48 -2.73
C THR A 247 20.12 -0.05 -3.36
N ASN A 248 19.03 0.72 -3.33
CA ASN A 248 17.73 0.27 -3.82
C ASN A 248 17.24 1.19 -4.94
N LYS A 249 17.41 0.75 -6.19
CA LYS A 249 16.99 1.49 -7.40
C LYS A 249 15.48 1.74 -7.49
N ASN A 250 14.68 1.14 -6.60
CA ASN A 250 13.24 1.35 -6.52
C ASN A 250 12.84 2.29 -5.38
N GLU A 251 13.79 2.88 -4.65
CA GLU A 251 13.50 3.82 -3.57
C GLU A 251 14.01 5.22 -3.89
N LEU A 252 13.14 6.21 -3.64
CA LEU A 252 13.45 7.62 -3.71
C LEU A 252 13.36 8.21 -2.30
N ILE A 253 14.44 8.83 -1.84
CA ILE A 253 14.49 9.56 -0.59
C ILE A 253 13.82 10.91 -0.81
N VAL A 254 12.83 11.23 0.01
CA VAL A 254 12.05 12.47 -0.08
C VAL A 254 12.05 13.23 1.24
N TRP A 255 12.00 14.56 1.14
CA TRP A 255 11.83 15.48 2.26
C TRP A 255 10.38 15.98 2.32
N ASP A 256 9.78 16.03 3.51
CA ASP A 256 8.48 16.68 3.71
C ASP A 256 8.64 18.21 3.75
N LEU A 257 8.08 18.89 2.76
CA LEU A 257 8.22 20.33 2.58
C LEU A 257 7.39 21.17 3.57
N ALA A 258 6.67 20.55 4.51
CA ALA A 258 6.19 21.26 5.69
C ALA A 258 7.34 21.77 6.59
N HIS A 259 8.55 21.25 6.42
CA HIS A 259 9.73 21.58 7.20
C HIS A 259 10.83 22.22 6.34
N ASP A 260 11.61 23.14 6.93
CA ASP A 260 12.70 23.83 6.22
C ASP A 260 13.85 22.83 5.95
N PRO A 261 14.19 22.56 4.67
CA PRO A 261 15.26 21.63 4.32
C PRO A 261 16.65 22.08 4.80
N ARG A 262 16.83 23.34 5.21
CA ARG A 262 18.07 23.81 5.87
C ARG A 262 18.39 23.07 7.16
N GLU A 263 17.44 22.33 7.73
CA GLU A 263 17.71 21.38 8.83
C GLU A 263 18.80 20.34 8.48
N LEU A 264 19.09 20.12 7.20
CA LEU A 264 20.17 19.25 6.73
C LEU A 264 21.52 19.97 6.63
N GLU A 265 21.56 21.30 6.66
CA GLU A 265 22.82 22.06 6.57
C GLU A 265 23.70 21.80 7.80
N GLY A 266 24.98 21.52 7.55
CA GLY A 266 25.96 21.27 8.61
C GLY A 266 25.85 19.89 9.28
N LEU A 267 24.85 19.07 8.95
CA LEU A 267 24.79 17.69 9.44
C LEU A 267 25.70 16.77 8.61
N ASP A 268 26.49 15.94 9.28
CA ASP A 268 27.19 14.84 8.66
C ASP A 268 26.31 13.57 8.59
N ALA A 269 26.78 12.53 7.89
CA ALA A 269 26.03 11.29 7.73
C ALA A 269 25.74 10.59 9.08
N ALA A 270 26.63 10.71 10.07
CA ALA A 270 26.44 10.11 11.38
C ALA A 270 25.32 10.81 12.16
N ALA A 271 25.27 12.15 12.14
CA ALA A 271 24.23 12.95 12.75
C ALA A 271 22.86 12.71 12.09
N ILE A 272 22.82 12.61 10.77
CA ILE A 272 21.60 12.27 10.03
C ILE A 272 21.12 10.87 10.44
N ARG A 273 22.00 9.87 10.44
CA ARG A 273 21.68 8.50 10.85
C ARG A 273 21.14 8.43 12.28
N ALA A 274 21.76 9.15 13.22
CA ALA A 274 21.30 9.21 14.61
C ALA A 274 19.87 9.79 14.71
N ARG A 275 19.56 10.85 13.96
CA ARG A 275 18.21 11.44 13.93
C ARG A 275 17.17 10.58 13.21
N LEU A 276 17.56 9.71 12.28
CA LEU A 276 16.62 8.91 11.49
C LEU A 276 16.18 7.60 12.15
N PHE A 277 17.09 6.92 12.86
CA PHE A 277 16.87 5.56 13.36
C PHE A 277 16.64 5.48 14.88
N VAL A 278 16.83 6.58 15.61
CA VAL A 278 16.45 6.68 17.03
C VAL A 278 14.99 7.11 17.12
N ARG A 279 14.25 6.53 18.07
CA ARG A 279 12.85 6.90 18.28
C ARG A 279 12.76 8.34 18.81
N GLN A 280 11.66 9.03 18.51
CA GLN A 280 11.51 10.45 18.87
C GLN A 280 11.56 10.70 20.39
N ASP A 281 11.09 9.74 21.19
CA ASP A 281 11.11 9.73 22.66
C ASP A 281 12.51 9.45 23.24
N GLU A 282 13.45 8.98 22.42
CA GLU A 282 14.84 8.69 22.79
C GLU A 282 15.84 9.74 22.27
N LEU A 283 15.37 10.72 21.48
CA LEU A 283 16.21 11.81 20.98
C LEU A 283 16.49 12.85 22.08
N PRO A 284 17.67 13.51 22.07
CA PRO A 284 17.97 14.59 23.01
C PRO A 284 16.89 15.68 22.99
N GLU A 285 16.63 16.29 24.14
CA GLU A 285 15.64 17.36 24.26
C GLU A 285 15.89 18.48 23.23
N GLY A 286 14.84 18.92 22.56
CA GLY A 286 14.92 19.89 21.45
C GLY A 286 15.29 19.28 20.09
N THR A 287 15.69 18.01 20.01
CA THR A 287 16.00 17.34 18.73
C THR A 287 14.76 16.64 18.16
N ARG A 288 14.45 16.94 16.90
CA ARG A 288 13.37 16.27 16.16
C ARG A 288 13.93 15.28 15.15
N ARG A 289 13.20 14.20 14.91
CA ARG A 289 13.47 13.29 13.79
C ARG A 289 13.45 14.08 12.49
N LEU A 290 14.39 13.79 11.60
CA LEU A 290 14.41 14.42 10.29
C LEU A 290 13.15 13.99 9.50
N PRO A 291 12.45 14.91 8.84
CA PRO A 291 11.23 14.65 8.05
C PRO A 291 11.57 14.01 6.69
N ILE A 292 12.40 12.97 6.73
CA ILE A 292 12.80 12.15 5.58
C ILE A 292 11.94 10.90 5.54
N LYS A 293 11.51 10.53 4.33
CA LYS A 293 10.82 9.28 4.03
C LYS A 293 11.39 8.67 2.75
N THR A 294 11.23 7.37 2.53
CA THR A 294 11.43 6.76 1.21
C THR A 294 10.11 6.44 0.50
N VAL A 295 10.07 6.66 -0.81
CA VAL A 295 8.97 6.29 -1.72
C VAL A 295 9.45 5.10 -2.54
N HIS A 296 8.75 3.97 -2.42
CA HIS A 296 9.06 2.75 -3.17
C HIS A 296 8.28 2.75 -4.49
N VAL A 297 8.93 3.06 -5.60
CA VAL A 297 8.27 3.28 -6.90
C VAL A 297 7.69 2.00 -7.53
N ASN A 298 8.05 0.83 -7.02
CA ASN A 298 7.51 -0.47 -7.45
C ASN A 298 6.39 -1.01 -6.52
N LYS A 299 5.94 -0.20 -5.55
CA LYS A 299 4.87 -0.54 -4.59
C LYS A 299 3.63 0.33 -4.82
N SER A 300 3.35 0.66 -6.08
CA SER A 300 2.20 1.46 -6.54
C SER A 300 1.95 2.73 -5.70
N PRO A 301 2.99 3.55 -5.39
CA PRO A 301 2.81 4.71 -4.53
C PRO A 301 1.99 5.78 -5.24
N ILE A 302 1.13 6.45 -4.48
CA ILE A 302 0.35 7.57 -5.01
C ILE A 302 1.18 8.84 -4.92
N VAL A 303 1.62 9.30 -6.08
CA VAL A 303 2.40 10.52 -6.30
C VAL A 303 1.71 11.37 -7.36
N ILE A 304 1.61 12.68 -7.13
CA ILE A 304 0.88 13.60 -8.03
C ILE A 304 1.76 14.81 -8.28
N GLY A 305 2.25 14.95 -9.51
CA GLY A 305 3.15 16.05 -9.87
C GLY A 305 2.43 17.40 -10.01
N ASN A 306 1.13 17.39 -10.26
CA ASN A 306 0.31 18.60 -10.32
C ASN A 306 -0.23 18.97 -8.93
N LEU A 307 0.45 19.89 -8.23
CA LEU A 307 0.05 20.32 -6.90
C LEU A 307 -1.37 20.92 -6.84
N ARG A 308 -1.88 21.48 -7.95
CA ARG A 308 -3.24 22.05 -8.02
C ARG A 308 -4.35 21.01 -7.84
N THR A 309 -4.00 19.72 -7.83
CA THR A 309 -4.95 18.64 -7.51
C THR A 309 -5.47 18.76 -6.09
N LEU A 310 -4.62 19.27 -5.17
CA LEU A 310 -5.01 19.73 -3.86
C LEU A 310 -5.38 21.22 -3.96
N ASP A 311 -6.66 21.53 -3.92
CA ASP A 311 -7.13 22.91 -3.89
C ASP A 311 -6.90 23.58 -2.53
N ASP A 312 -7.02 24.91 -2.47
CA ASP A 312 -6.72 25.70 -1.28
C ASP A 312 -7.62 25.36 -0.09
N ALA A 313 -8.89 25.00 -0.34
CA ALA A 313 -9.83 24.62 0.72
C ALA A 313 -9.41 23.30 1.37
N ARG A 314 -9.05 22.30 0.57
CA ARG A 314 -8.55 21.00 1.03
C ARG A 314 -7.17 21.12 1.65
N ALA A 315 -6.28 21.94 1.09
CA ALA A 315 -4.98 22.22 1.69
C ALA A 315 -5.15 22.84 3.08
N GLY A 316 -6.04 23.83 3.24
CA GLY A 316 -6.38 24.43 4.52
C GLY A 316 -6.98 23.44 5.50
N GLN A 317 -7.90 22.57 5.06
CA GLN A 317 -8.50 21.51 5.88
C GLN A 317 -7.42 20.59 6.47
N TRP A 318 -6.39 20.24 5.69
CA TRP A 318 -5.30 19.36 6.12
C TRP A 318 -4.13 20.08 6.78
N GLY A 319 -4.20 21.41 6.96
CA GLY A 319 -3.09 22.19 7.50
C GLY A 319 -1.85 22.20 6.61
N ILE A 320 -2.02 22.06 5.29
CA ILE A 320 -0.92 22.06 4.31
C ILE A 320 -0.79 23.47 3.71
N ASP A 321 0.31 24.15 4.01
CA ASP A 321 0.67 25.42 3.38
C ASP A 321 1.48 25.18 2.10
N ILE A 322 0.81 25.23 0.94
CA ILE A 322 1.43 25.03 -0.37
C ILE A 322 2.44 26.14 -0.69
N ALA A 323 2.18 27.38 -0.28
CA ALA A 323 3.09 28.49 -0.54
C ALA A 323 4.38 28.35 0.27
N LEU A 324 4.30 27.91 1.53
CA LEU A 324 5.46 27.55 2.34
C LEU A 324 6.24 26.39 1.72
N ALA A 325 5.54 25.33 1.31
CA ALA A 325 6.17 24.17 0.69
C ALA A 325 6.94 24.54 -0.58
N LEU A 326 6.42 25.47 -1.40
CA LEU A 326 7.11 25.98 -2.58
C LEU A 326 8.36 26.80 -2.22
N ARG A 327 8.31 27.64 -1.17
CA ARG A 327 9.51 28.34 -0.68
C ARG A 327 10.57 27.36 -0.20
N HIS A 328 10.19 26.34 0.55
CA HIS A 328 11.11 25.27 0.96
C HIS A 328 11.65 24.48 -0.23
N ALA A 329 10.85 24.26 -1.27
CA ALA A 329 11.31 23.59 -2.49
C ALA A 329 12.39 24.41 -3.22
N ASP A 330 12.26 25.74 -3.25
CA ASP A 330 13.29 26.63 -3.82
C ASP A 330 14.59 26.57 -3.02
N VAL A 331 14.51 26.50 -1.68
CA VAL A 331 15.68 26.27 -0.82
C VAL A 331 16.31 24.91 -1.12
N ALA A 332 15.53 23.84 -1.13
CA ALA A 332 16.01 22.48 -1.42
C ALA A 332 16.68 22.38 -2.80
N ARG A 333 16.18 23.12 -3.80
CA ARG A 333 16.78 23.18 -5.14
C ARG A 333 18.17 23.83 -5.15
N GLY A 334 18.41 24.80 -4.27
CA GLY A 334 19.69 25.49 -4.12
C GLY A 334 20.71 24.73 -3.27
N MET A 335 20.27 23.73 -2.51
CA MET A 335 21.15 22.92 -1.67
C MET A 335 21.98 21.95 -2.52
N PRO A 336 23.26 21.72 -2.18
CA PRO A 336 24.04 20.67 -2.83
C PRO A 336 23.36 19.32 -2.60
N ALA A 337 23.29 18.50 -3.66
CA ALA A 337 22.77 17.14 -3.53
C ALA A 337 23.53 16.41 -2.41
N PRO A 338 22.83 15.68 -1.53
CA PRO A 338 23.50 14.98 -0.45
C PRO A 338 24.58 14.05 -1.01
N ARG A 339 25.82 14.23 -0.53
CA ARG A 339 26.97 13.43 -0.96
C ARG A 339 26.71 11.95 -0.65
N HIS A 340 27.20 11.05 -1.51
CA HIS A 340 27.01 9.60 -1.39
C HIS A 340 27.17 9.10 0.07
N GLY A 341 26.12 8.49 0.64
CA GLY A 341 26.17 7.88 1.97
C GLY A 341 25.00 8.16 2.93
N LEU A 342 23.88 8.74 2.47
CA LEU A 342 22.63 8.82 3.25
C LEU A 342 22.00 7.45 3.52
#